data_AF-A0A150G5A2-F1
#
_entry.id   AF-A0A150G5A2-F1
#
_cell.length_a   1.000
_cell.length_b   1.000
_cell.length_c   1.000
_cell.angle_alpha   90.00
_cell.angle_beta   90.00
_cell.angle_gamma   90.00
#
_symmetry.space_group_name_H-M   'P 1'
#
loop_
_entity.id
_entity.type
_entity.pdbx_description
1 polymer ?
#
loop_
_entity_poly.entity_id
_entity_poly.type
_entity_poly.pdbx_seq_one_letter_code
_entity_poly.pdbx_strand_id
1 'polypeptide(L)'
;MLLDADLAVLGSSPQQYSRYSNGISLEYASLYGPYEYAAGRSRVLRSFLARPQLFFTAAGRRLEGQARANLEAELRELGHTGEAPLAPDGPGAAAPPPSEPPQGA
;
A
#
# COMPACT_ATOMS: atom_id res chain seq x y z
N MET A 1 5.21 3.49 21.46
CA MET A 1 6.43 2.87 20.90
C MET A 1 6.14 1.64 20.04
N LEU A 2 5.09 0.86 20.31
CA LEU A 2 4.73 -0.32 19.49
C LEU A 2 4.51 0.02 17.99
N LEU A 3 3.79 1.11 17.70
CA LEU A 3 3.58 1.61 16.32
C LEU A 3 4.87 1.85 15.51
N ASP A 4 5.92 2.37 16.14
CA ASP A 4 7.20 2.58 15.45
C ASP A 4 7.89 1.25 15.13
N ALA A 5 7.71 0.24 15.98
CA ALA A 5 8.25 -1.11 15.76
C ALA A 5 7.48 -1.84 14.64
N ASP A 6 6.15 -1.70 14.60
CA ASP A 6 5.32 -2.26 13.52
C ASP A 6 5.66 -1.61 12.16
N LEU A 7 6.02 -0.32 12.15
CA LEU A 7 6.38 0.41 10.95
C LEU A 7 7.87 0.37 10.61
N ALA A 8 8.71 -0.27 11.44
CA ALA A 8 10.16 -0.26 11.29
C ALA A 8 10.61 -0.81 9.92
N VAL A 9 9.87 -1.77 9.36
CA VAL A 9 10.14 -2.32 8.02
C VAL A 9 10.10 -1.26 6.93
N LEU A 10 9.24 -0.23 7.07
CA LEU A 10 9.18 0.88 6.12
C LEU A 10 10.53 1.58 6.03
N GLY A 11 11.19 1.77 7.17
CA GLY A 11 12.49 2.42 7.29
C GLY A 11 13.71 1.55 6.99
N SER A 12 13.51 0.29 6.56
CA SER A 12 14.60 -0.64 6.26
C SER A 12 15.37 -0.26 5.00
N SER A 13 16.48 -0.94 4.72
CA SER A 13 17.20 -0.72 3.47
C SER A 13 16.31 -1.02 2.25
N PRO A 14 16.49 -0.34 1.10
CA PRO A 14 15.66 -0.54 -0.08
C PRO A 14 15.53 -2.00 -0.50
N GLN A 15 16.62 -2.78 -0.37
CA GLN A 15 16.62 -4.20 -0.69
C GLN A 15 15.74 -5.03 0.25
N GLN A 16 15.77 -4.74 1.56
CA GLN A 16 14.92 -5.43 2.53
C GLN A 16 13.45 -5.05 2.33
N TYR A 17 13.18 -3.77 2.10
CA TYR A 17 11.83 -3.29 1.82
C TYR A 17 11.25 -3.91 0.56
N SER A 18 12.02 -3.97 -0.53
CA SER A 18 11.60 -4.59 -1.80
C SER A 18 11.28 -6.08 -1.65
N ARG A 19 12.09 -6.83 -0.87
CA ARG A 19 11.78 -8.24 -0.56
C ARG A 19 10.48 -8.38 0.23
N TYR A 20 10.29 -7.51 1.21
CA TYR A 20 9.07 -7.47 2.00
C TYR A 20 7.84 -7.15 1.12
N SER A 21 7.89 -6.08 0.32
CA SER A 21 6.76 -5.68 -0.54
C SER A 21 6.45 -6.72 -1.60
N ASN A 22 7.47 -7.36 -2.19
CA ASN A 22 7.28 -8.44 -3.14
C ASN A 22 6.60 -9.66 -2.50
N GLY A 23 6.98 -10.05 -1.28
CA GLY A 23 6.31 -11.11 -0.53
C GLY A 23 4.81 -10.82 -0.32
N ILE A 24 4.49 -9.60 0.10
CA ILE A 24 3.09 -9.14 0.24
C ILE A 24 2.38 -9.17 -1.12
N SER A 25 3.03 -8.75 -2.19
CA SER A 25 2.44 -8.77 -3.53
C SER A 25 2.09 -10.19 -3.98
N LEU A 26 2.97 -11.17 -3.75
CA LEU A 26 2.72 -12.55 -4.18
C LEU A 26 1.54 -13.18 -3.41
N GLU A 27 1.45 -12.91 -2.11
CA GLU A 27 0.37 -13.42 -1.25
C GLU A 27 -0.99 -12.81 -1.64
N TYR A 28 -1.06 -11.49 -1.79
CA TYR A 28 -2.34 -10.79 -1.97
C TYR A 28 -2.76 -10.66 -3.43
N ALA A 29 -1.85 -10.48 -4.39
CA ALA A 29 -2.22 -10.38 -5.80
C ALA A 29 -2.81 -11.70 -6.33
N SER A 30 -2.46 -12.84 -5.73
CA SER A 30 -3.07 -14.13 -6.06
C SER A 30 -4.52 -14.25 -5.59
N LEU A 31 -4.89 -13.53 -4.53
CA LEU A 31 -6.24 -13.56 -3.95
C LEU A 31 -7.19 -12.55 -4.61
N TYR A 32 -6.70 -11.36 -4.94
CA TYR A 32 -7.50 -10.24 -5.46
C TYR A 32 -7.22 -9.91 -6.93
N GLY A 33 -6.19 -10.52 -7.53
CA GLY A 33 -5.69 -10.12 -8.84
C GLY A 33 -4.73 -8.92 -8.78
N PRO A 34 -3.86 -8.77 -9.79
CA PRO A 34 -2.79 -7.78 -9.78
C PRO A 34 -3.29 -6.33 -9.78
N TYR A 35 -4.39 -6.04 -10.48
CA TYR A 35 -4.95 -4.68 -10.57
C TYR A 35 -5.58 -4.22 -9.25
N GLU A 36 -6.43 -5.05 -8.64
CA GLU A 36 -7.07 -4.69 -7.36
C GLU A 36 -6.04 -4.57 -6.24
N TYR A 37 -5.05 -5.48 -6.21
CA TYR A 37 -3.91 -5.37 -5.32
C TYR A 37 -3.16 -4.05 -5.51
N ALA A 38 -2.77 -3.70 -6.74
CA ALA A 38 -2.01 -2.49 -7.01
C ALA A 38 -2.79 -1.22 -6.61
N ALA A 39 -4.10 -1.18 -6.90
CA ALA A 39 -4.96 -0.06 -6.51
C ALA A 39 -5.08 0.08 -4.99
N GLY A 40 -5.38 -1.01 -4.28
CA GLY A 40 -5.52 -1.05 -2.83
C GLY A 40 -4.21 -0.71 -2.12
N ARG A 41 -3.10 -1.34 -2.54
CA ARG A 41 -1.76 -1.09 -2.02
C ARG A 41 -1.35 0.37 -2.23
N SER A 42 -1.56 0.91 -3.42
CA SER A 42 -1.26 2.32 -3.70
C SER A 42 -2.03 3.29 -2.80
N ARG A 43 -3.29 2.99 -2.48
CA ARG A 43 -4.08 3.80 -1.53
C ARG A 43 -3.46 3.79 -0.13
N VAL A 44 -3.03 2.61 0.35
CA VAL A 44 -2.36 2.47 1.64
C VAL A 44 -1.06 3.27 1.68
N LEU A 45 -0.19 3.11 0.67
CA LEU A 45 1.09 3.84 0.61
C LEU A 45 0.89 5.36 0.60
N ARG A 46 -0.06 5.86 -0.22
CA ARG A 46 -0.42 7.29 -0.23
C ARG A 46 -0.93 7.77 1.13
N SER A 47 -1.70 6.95 1.85
CA SER A 47 -2.20 7.31 3.19
C SER A 47 -1.08 7.43 4.23
N PHE A 48 0.01 6.67 4.07
CA PHE A 48 1.20 6.84 4.90
C PHE A 48 1.95 8.12 4.55
N LEU A 49 2.19 8.37 3.26
CA LEU A 49 2.90 9.57 2.79
C LEU A 49 2.17 10.88 3.13
N ALA A 50 0.84 10.85 3.24
CA ALA A 50 0.04 11.99 3.66
C ALA A 50 0.22 12.36 5.14
N ARG A 51 0.82 11.49 5.97
CA ARG A 51 1.05 11.78 7.39
C ARG A 51 2.23 12.74 7.54
N PRO A 52 2.16 13.70 8.48
CA PRO A 52 3.28 14.60 8.73
C PRO A 52 4.51 13.86 9.27
N GLN A 53 4.30 12.81 10.06
CA GLN A 53 5.35 11.95 10.61
C GLN A 53 4.90 10.49 10.58
N LEU A 54 5.82 9.59 10.27
CA LEU A 54 5.60 8.14 10.27
C LEU A 54 6.01 7.52 11.61
N PHE A 55 7.04 8.08 12.22
CA PHE A 55 7.64 7.60 13.46
C PHE A 55 7.66 8.68 14.52
N PHE A 56 7.32 8.32 15.76
CA PHE A 56 7.21 9.27 16.86
C PHE A 56 8.42 9.26 17.80
N THR A 57 9.25 8.22 17.72
CA THR A 57 10.42 8.04 18.58
C THR A 57 11.67 8.64 17.95
N ALA A 58 12.67 9.00 18.76
CA ALA A 58 13.92 9.54 18.25
C ALA A 58 14.67 8.56 17.32
N ALA A 59 14.61 7.26 17.62
CA ALA A 59 15.18 6.22 16.78
C ALA A 59 14.40 6.07 15.46
N GLY A 60 13.08 6.01 15.51
CA GLY A 60 12.23 5.89 14.32
C GLY A 60 12.31 7.14 13.42
N ARG A 61 12.40 8.35 13.98
CA ARG A 61 12.58 9.58 13.19
C ARG A 61 13.83 9.56 12.29
N ARG A 62 14.90 8.84 12.69
CA ARG A 62 16.09 8.65 11.83
C ARG A 62 15.80 7.83 10.58
N LEU A 63 14.74 7.01 10.61
CA LEU A 63 14.33 6.15 9.51
C LEU A 63 13.29 6.80 8.59
N GLU A 64 12.76 7.98 8.95
CA GLU A 64 11.64 8.58 8.23
C GLU A 64 11.97 8.91 6.77
N GLY A 65 13.18 9.42 6.50
CA GLY A 65 13.63 9.68 5.14
C GLY A 65 13.70 8.40 4.30
N GLN A 66 14.28 7.33 4.86
CA GLN A 66 14.34 6.04 4.19
C GLN A 66 12.96 5.43 3.97
N ALA A 67 12.06 5.57 4.95
CA ALA A 67 10.69 5.08 4.84
C ALA A 67 9.90 5.78 3.73
N ARG A 68 9.97 7.11 3.66
CA ARG A 68 9.32 7.86 2.59
C ARG A 68 9.88 7.47 1.22
N ALA A 69 11.20 7.37 1.08
CA ALA A 69 11.84 6.94 -0.17
C ALA A 69 11.40 5.54 -0.62
N ASN A 70 11.28 4.59 0.32
CA ASN A 70 10.80 3.24 0.05
C ASN A 70 9.33 3.23 -0.41
N LEU A 71 8.45 3.95 0.29
CA LEU A 71 7.03 4.05 -0.06
C LEU A 71 6.83 4.70 -1.45
N GLU A 72 7.59 5.74 -1.77
CA GLU A 72 7.55 6.43 -3.07
C GLU A 72 8.11 5.56 -4.21
N ALA A 73 9.13 4.75 -3.94
CA ALA A 73 9.65 3.79 -4.91
C ALA A 73 8.60 2.73 -5.26
N GLU A 74 7.98 2.10 -4.25
CA GLU A 74 6.93 1.11 -4.47
C GLU A 74 5.71 1.70 -5.20
N LEU A 75 5.31 2.93 -4.89
CA LEU A 75 4.23 3.60 -5.61
C LEU A 75 4.53 3.78 -7.11
N ARG A 76 5.77 4.09 -7.48
CA ARG A 76 6.17 4.19 -8.89
C ARG A 76 6.09 2.84 -9.59
N GLU A 77 6.58 1.79 -8.94
CA GLU A 77 6.51 0.41 -9.46
C GLU A 77 5.06 -0.04 -9.69
N LEU A 78 4.16 0.26 -8.76
CA LEU A 78 2.74 -0.06 -8.89
C LEU A 78 2.05 0.77 -9.98
N GLY A 79 2.43 2.04 -10.15
CA GLY A 79 1.94 2.91 -11.22
C GLY A 79 2.27 2.36 -12.62
N HIS A 80 3.50 1.87 -12.80
CA HIS A 80 3.91 1.22 -14.05
C HIS A 80 3.23 -0.13 -14.31
N THR A 81 2.71 -0.78 -13.26
CA THR A 81 2.01 -2.06 -13.37
C THR A 81 0.51 -1.88 -13.63
N GLY A 82 -0.07 -0.74 -13.24
CA GLY A 82 -1.50 -0.43 -13.35
C GLY A 82 -1.91 0.31 -14.63
N GLU A 83 -0.98 0.82 -15.44
CA GLU A 83 -1.29 1.44 -16.73
C GLU A 83 -1.50 0.39 -17.83
N ALA A 84 -2.74 -0.12 -17.94
CA ALA A 84 -3.33 -0.35 -19.25
C ALA A 84 -3.66 1.03 -19.88
N PRO A 85 -3.64 1.21 -21.23
CA PRO A 85 -3.76 2.53 -21.85
C PRO A 85 -4.99 3.31 -21.36
N LEU A 86 -4.74 4.54 -20.90
CA LEU A 86 -5.75 5.49 -20.40
C LEU A 86 -6.99 5.59 -21.31
N ALA A 87 -8.17 5.31 -20.76
CA ALA A 87 -9.42 5.93 -21.17
C ALA A 87 -9.70 7.11 -20.21
N PRO A 88 -10.19 8.27 -20.71
CA PRO A 88 -10.32 9.48 -19.90
C PRO A 88 -11.46 9.41 -18.87
N ASP A 89 -11.23 10.14 -17.79
CA ASP A 89 -11.94 10.25 -16.51
C ASP A 89 -13.47 10.04 -16.49
N GLY A 90 -13.93 9.23 -15.52
CA GLY A 90 -15.32 9.15 -15.04
C GLY A 90 -15.37 8.94 -13.52
N PRO A 91 -16.33 9.54 -12.78
CA PRO A 91 -16.24 9.63 -11.32
C PRO A 91 -16.74 8.37 -10.59
N GLY A 92 -15.96 7.95 -9.59
CA GLY A 92 -16.46 7.32 -8.36
C GLY A 92 -17.18 5.98 -8.49
N ALA A 93 -16.43 4.88 -8.55
CA ALA A 93 -16.98 3.56 -8.24
C ALA A 93 -17.15 3.43 -6.72
N ALA A 94 -18.40 3.56 -6.29
CA ALA A 94 -18.87 3.24 -4.94
C ALA A 94 -18.48 1.81 -4.54
N ALA A 95 -18.14 1.62 -3.27
CA ALA A 95 -17.95 0.30 -2.68
C ALA A 95 -19.21 -0.56 -2.86
N PRO A 96 -19.09 -1.88 -3.15
CA PRO A 96 -20.26 -2.74 -3.21
C PRO A 96 -20.91 -2.86 -1.82
N PRO A 97 -22.25 -2.87 -1.72
CA PRO A 97 -22.93 -3.13 -0.45
C PRO A 97 -22.73 -4.59 0.00
N PRO A 98 -22.81 -4.88 1.31
CA PRO A 98 -22.67 -6.24 1.82
C PRO A 98 -23.86 -7.12 1.42
N SER A 99 -23.57 -8.37 1.05
CA SER A 99 -24.58 -9.40 0.71
C SER A 99 -25.45 -9.75 1.93
N GLU A 100 -26.77 -9.59 1.81
CA GLU A 100 -27.75 -10.15 2.76
C GLU A 100 -27.84 -11.69 2.64
N PRO A 101 -28.11 -12.42 3.74
CA PRO A 101 -28.31 -13.87 3.70
C PRO A 101 -29.69 -14.24 3.13
N PRO A 102 -29.85 -15.47 2.60
CA PRO A 102 -31.11 -15.90 1.98
C PRO A 102 -32.22 -16.09 3.03
N GLN A 103 -33.36 -15.43 2.83
CA GLN A 103 -34.60 -15.71 3.55
C GLN A 103 -35.39 -16.81 2.83
N GLY A 104 -35.59 -17.93 3.53
CA GLY A 104 -36.80 -18.76 3.55
C GLY A 104 -37.39 -19.34 2.25
N ALA A 105 -37.50 -20.67 2.23
CA ALA A 105 -38.69 -21.36 1.73
C ALA A 105 -39.18 -22.32 2.83
#